data_AF-A0A350SW31-F1
#
_entry.id   AF-A0A350SW31-F1
#
_cell.length_a   1.000
_cell.length_b   1.000
_cell.length_c   1.000
_cell.angle_alpha   90.00
_cell.angle_beta   90.00
_cell.angle_gamma   90.00
#
_symmetry.space_group_name_H-M   'P 1'
#
loop_
_entity.id
_entity.type
_entity.pdbx_description
1 polymer ?
#
loop_
_entity_poly.entity_id
_entity_poly.type
_entity_poly.pdbx_seq_one_letter_code
_entity_poly.pdbx_strand_id
1 'polypeptide(L)'
;PGQALIPIEALLMGKGHLALAGRWGQALDAVSAAVAGLPAQPGERELMALSRTMKTVTTLYQGEVASALDVPLGFSDADGD
;
A
#
# COMPACT_ATOMS: atom_id res chain seq x y z
N PRO A 1 10.20 -13.31 21.21
CA PRO A 1 11.27 -12.97 20.24
C PRO A 1 10.79 -13.27 18.81
N GLY A 2 10.44 -12.22 18.07
CA GLY A 2 9.95 -12.29 16.71
C GLY A 2 9.77 -10.85 16.24
N GLN A 3 10.49 -10.48 15.20
CA GLN A 3 10.72 -9.10 14.74
C GLN A 3 9.43 -8.27 14.74
N ALA A 4 9.43 -7.18 15.51
CA ALA A 4 8.41 -6.15 15.36
C ALA A 4 8.42 -5.71 13.89
N LEU A 5 7.32 -5.95 13.18
CA LEU A 5 7.16 -5.48 11.81
C LEU A 5 7.31 -3.96 11.84
N ILE A 6 8.35 -3.45 11.18
CA ILE A 6 8.52 -2.00 11.04
C ILE A 6 7.53 -1.56 9.95
N PRO A 7 6.55 -0.70 10.26
CA PRO A 7 5.60 -0.22 9.28
C PRO A 7 6.31 0.64 8.22
N ILE A 8 5.82 0.63 7.00
CA ILE A 8 6.35 1.44 5.88
C ILE A 8 6.36 2.93 6.27
N GLU A 9 5.36 3.37 7.02
CA GLU A 9 5.26 4.72 7.60
C GLU A 9 6.50 5.07 8.41
N ALA A 10 6.97 4.16 9.28
CA ALA A 10 8.15 4.41 10.11
C ALA A 10 9.42 4.49 9.26
N LEU A 11 9.54 3.67 8.21
CA LEU A 11 10.66 3.73 7.28
C LEU A 11 10.67 5.06 6.50
N LEU A 12 9.50 5.48 5.99
CA LEU A 12 9.33 6.74 5.28
C LEU A 12 9.65 7.94 6.19
N MET A 13 9.15 7.94 7.43
CA MET A 13 9.45 8.97 8.42
C MET A 13 10.95 9.02 8.73
N GLY A 14 11.61 7.86 8.90
CA GLY A 14 13.05 7.76 9.14
C GLY A 14 13.91 8.34 8.01
N LYS A 15 13.40 8.38 6.77
CA LYS A 15 14.05 9.00 5.61
C LYS A 15 13.59 10.44 5.35
N GLY A 16 12.80 11.03 6.25
CA GLY A 16 12.32 12.42 6.14
C GLY A 16 11.05 12.60 5.29
N HIS A 17 10.42 11.53 4.81
CA HIS A 17 9.24 11.59 3.96
C HIS A 17 7.92 11.64 4.77
N LEU A 18 7.80 12.60 5.70
CA LEU A 18 6.65 12.70 6.62
C LEU A 18 5.28 12.80 5.89
N ALA A 19 5.20 13.64 4.84
CA ALA A 19 3.97 13.82 4.09
C ALA A 19 3.57 12.55 3.29
N LEU A 20 4.55 11.80 2.79
CA LEU A 20 4.30 10.53 2.11
C LEU A 20 3.88 9.45 3.10
N ALA A 21 4.49 9.38 4.28
CA ALA A 21 4.08 8.48 5.36
C ALA A 21 2.61 8.73 5.76
N GLY A 22 2.20 9.99 5.91
CA GLY A 22 0.82 10.36 6.22
C GLY A 22 -0.17 9.93 5.12
N ARG A 23 0.14 10.21 3.85
CA ARG A 23 -0.71 9.78 2.71
C ARG A 23 -0.78 8.27 2.58
N TRP A 24 0.32 7.57 2.84
CA TRP A 24 0.38 6.11 2.82
C TRP A 24 -0.54 5.51 3.87
N GLY A 25 -0.45 5.95 5.13
CA GLY A 25 -1.34 5.51 6.20
C GLY A 25 -2.81 5.78 5.88
N GLN A 26 -3.14 6.99 5.42
CA GLN A 26 -4.52 7.34 5.01
C GLN A 26 -5.07 6.44 3.90
N ALA A 27 -4.23 6.07 2.93
CA ALA A 27 -4.66 5.18 1.85
C ALA A 27 -4.94 3.75 2.37
N LEU A 28 -4.13 3.25 3.31
CA LEU A 28 -4.37 1.97 3.96
C LEU A 28 -5.61 2.00 4.86
N ASP A 29 -5.82 3.07 5.61
CA ASP A 29 -7.02 3.25 6.43
C ASP A 29 -8.30 3.26 5.58
N ALA A 30 -8.25 3.92 4.41
CA ALA A 30 -9.36 3.91 3.46
C ALA A 30 -9.67 2.50 2.92
N VAL A 31 -8.66 1.69 2.64
CA VAL A 31 -8.85 0.28 2.23
C VAL A 31 -9.43 -0.53 3.40
N SER A 32 -8.86 -0.41 4.59
CA SER A 32 -9.35 -1.08 5.81
C SER A 32 -10.82 -0.77 6.08
N ALA A 33 -11.21 0.51 5.98
CA ALA A 33 -12.59 0.95 6.14
C ALA A 33 -13.51 0.41 5.03
N ALA A 34 -13.04 0.40 3.78
CA ALA A 34 -13.80 -0.15 2.65
C ALA A 34 -14.04 -1.66 2.81
N VAL A 35 -13.04 -2.41 3.26
CA VAL A 35 -13.17 -3.85 3.56
C VAL A 35 -14.12 -4.09 4.72
N ALA A 36 -13.99 -3.33 5.82
CA ALA A 36 -14.86 -3.44 6.98
C ALA A 36 -16.33 -3.07 6.67
N GLY A 37 -16.55 -2.20 5.69
CA GLY A 37 -17.88 -1.78 5.24
C GLY A 37 -18.54 -2.71 4.21
N LEU A 38 -17.89 -3.79 3.78
CA LEU A 38 -18.50 -4.72 2.84
C LEU A 38 -19.67 -5.47 3.48
N PRO A 39 -20.79 -5.65 2.76
CA PRO A 39 -21.85 -6.54 3.21
C PRO A 39 -21.36 -8.00 3.18
N ALA A 40 -22.04 -8.89 3.91
CA ALA A 40 -21.69 -10.31 3.98
C ALA A 40 -21.67 -11.02 2.61
N GLN A 41 -22.45 -10.51 1.65
CA GLN A 41 -22.44 -10.94 0.25
C GLN A 41 -22.31 -9.69 -0.64
N PRO A 42 -21.07 -9.26 -0.94
CA PRO A 42 -20.84 -8.10 -1.79
C PRO A 42 -21.20 -8.39 -3.24
N GLY A 43 -21.93 -7.46 -3.86
CA GLY A 43 -22.20 -7.49 -5.29
C GLY A 43 -21.03 -6.92 -6.09
N GLU A 44 -21.18 -6.95 -7.41
CA GLU A 44 -20.17 -6.43 -8.33
C GLU A 44 -19.82 -4.96 -8.06
N ARG A 45 -20.81 -4.14 -7.72
CA ARG A 45 -20.60 -2.71 -7.46
C ARG A 45 -19.71 -2.49 -6.24
N GLU A 46 -19.94 -3.20 -5.14
CA GLU A 46 -19.16 -3.11 -3.92
C GLU A 46 -17.72 -3.59 -4.17
N LEU A 47 -17.56 -4.69 -4.89
CA LEU A 47 -16.24 -5.24 -5.25
C LEU A 47 -15.47 -4.31 -6.20
N MET A 48 -16.14 -3.67 -7.16
CA MET A 48 -15.53 -2.67 -8.04
C MET A 48 -15.13 -1.42 -7.27
N ALA A 49 -15.92 -0.98 -6.30
CA ALA A 49 -15.57 0.14 -5.45
C ALA A 49 -14.33 -0.17 -4.60
N LEU A 50 -14.29 -1.33 -3.95
CA LEU A 50 -13.13 -1.80 -3.19
C LEU A 50 -11.87 -1.88 -4.07
N SER A 51 -12.00 -2.46 -5.27
CA SER A 51 -10.88 -2.61 -6.21
C SER A 51 -10.27 -1.25 -6.60
N ARG A 52 -11.11 -0.21 -6.79
CA ARG A 52 -10.62 1.15 -7.04
C ARG A 52 -9.88 1.71 -5.84
N THR A 53 -10.40 1.53 -4.62
CA THR A 53 -9.73 1.95 -3.38
C THR A 53 -8.37 1.27 -3.23
N MET A 54 -8.29 -0.03 -3.45
CA MET A 54 -7.04 -0.79 -3.40
C MET A 54 -6.05 -0.34 -4.48
N LYS A 55 -6.54 -0.01 -5.69
CA LYS A 55 -5.69 0.50 -6.78
C LYS A 55 -4.98 1.81 -6.39
N THR A 56 -5.62 2.67 -5.59
CA THR A 56 -4.98 3.89 -5.06
C THR A 56 -3.73 3.56 -4.24
N VAL A 57 -3.78 2.53 -3.38
CA VAL A 57 -2.61 2.07 -2.60
C VAL A 57 -1.53 1.54 -3.53
N THR A 58 -1.88 0.71 -4.52
CA THR A 58 -0.91 0.19 -5.50
C THR A 58 -0.21 1.32 -6.26
N THR A 59 -0.97 2.29 -6.75
CA THR A 59 -0.42 3.43 -7.51
C THR A 59 0.46 4.31 -6.63
N LEU A 60 0.07 4.58 -5.38
CA LEU A 60 0.91 5.33 -4.43
C LEU A 60 2.21 4.58 -4.12
N TYR A 61 2.13 3.26 -3.94
CA TYR A 61 3.31 2.44 -3.71
C TYR A 61 4.29 2.54 -4.89
N GLN A 62 3.78 2.29 -6.09
CA GLN A 62 4.58 2.24 -7.32
C GLN A 62 5.13 3.62 -7.72
N GLY A 63 4.35 4.67 -7.53
CA GLY A 63 4.73 6.03 -7.95
C GLY A 63 5.65 6.74 -6.97
N GLU A 64 5.55 6.45 -5.68
CA GLU A 64 6.23 7.27 -4.66
C GLU A 64 6.95 6.44 -3.60
N VAL A 65 6.28 5.47 -2.97
CA VAL A 65 6.85 4.74 -1.81
C VAL A 65 8.07 3.91 -2.18
N ALA A 66 7.99 3.17 -3.30
CA ALA A 66 9.09 2.31 -3.71
C ALA A 66 10.37 3.12 -3.98
N SER A 67 10.25 4.24 -4.69
CA SER A 67 11.38 5.15 -4.92
C SER A 67 11.89 5.76 -3.61
N ALA A 68 11.00 6.19 -2.70
CA ALA A 68 11.40 6.76 -1.42
C ALA A 68 12.15 5.75 -0.53
N LEU A 69 11.83 4.46 -0.66
CA LEU A 69 12.46 3.38 0.10
C LEU A 69 13.57 2.65 -0.67
N ASP A 70 13.94 3.12 -1.86
CA ASP A 70 14.92 2.47 -2.75
C ASP A 70 14.57 0.99 -3.05
N VAL A 71 13.27 0.68 -3.12
CA VAL A 71 12.77 -0.65 -3.47
C VAL A 71 12.69 -0.76 -4.99
N PRO A 72 13.44 -1.68 -5.63
CA PRO A 72 13.36 -1.87 -7.07
C PRO A 72 11.96 -2.38 -7.46
N LEU A 73 11.36 -1.75 -8.47
CA LEU A 73 10.10 -2.17 -9.06
C LEU A 73 10.35 -2.90 -10.37
N GLY A 74 10.14 -4.22 -10.36
CA GLY A 74 10.35 -5.12 -11.49
C GLY A 74 11.06 -6.39 -11.05
N PHE A 75 10.84 -7.49 -11.76
CA PHE A 75 11.76 -8.62 -11.68
C PHE A 75 13.07 -8.15 -12.32
N SER A 76 14.18 -8.24 -11.60
CA SER A 76 15.47 -8.35 -12.30
C SER A 76 15.34 -9.54 -13.22
N ASP A 77 15.64 -9.36 -14.51
CA ASP A 77 15.75 -10.38 -15.57
C ASP A 77 16.83 -11.46 -15.26
N ALA A 78 17.24 -11.60 -14.00
CA ALA A 78 18.41 -12.34 -13.54
C ALA A 78 18.09 -13.75 -13.02
N ASP A 79 16.82 -14.11 -12.81
CA ASP A 79 16.40 -15.44 -12.33
C ASP A 79 15.73 -16.28 -13.44
N GLY A 80 15.95 -15.91 -14.70
CA GLY A 80 15.35 -16.51 -15.90
C GLY A 80 16.34 -17.14 -16.87
N ASP A 81 17.31 -17.91 -16.39
CA ASP A 81 18.05 -18.95 -17.14
C ASP A 81 18.33 -20.17 -16.23
#